data_AF-A0A941S5P7-F1
#
_entry.id   AF-A0A941S5P7-F1
#
_cell.length_a   1.000
_cell.length_b   1.000
_cell.length_c   1.000
_cell.angle_alpha   90.00
_cell.angle_beta   90.00
_cell.angle_gamma   90.00
#
_symmetry.space_group_name_H-M   'P 1'
#
loop_
_entity.id
_entity.type
_entity.pdbx_description
1 polymer ?
#
loop_
_entity_poly.entity_id
_entity_poly.type
_entity_poly.pdbx_seq_one_letter_code
_entity_poly.pdbx_strand_id
1 'polypeptide(L)'
;GLGQTLIDLINLRASQINGCAFCVDMHSKEAKIHGERELRLYHVAVWRESPLFDARERAALEWTEALTQLSPHGVPDAVYDAVRAQFDDKDMAALSFAVMAINGWNRLSVGFRAVPGSRDAVYGLTKAGLS
;
A
#
# COMPACT_ATOMS: atom_id res chain seq x y z
N GLY A 1 -3.65 -16.18 1.97
CA GLY A 1 -4.13 -14.96 2.68
C GLY A 1 -3.00 -13.95 2.65
N LEU A 2 -3.29 -12.67 2.44
CA LEU A 2 -2.24 -11.68 2.10
C LEU A 2 -1.17 -11.47 3.17
N GLY A 3 -1.53 -11.63 4.45
CA GLY A 3 -0.65 -11.26 5.57
C GLY A 3 -0.65 -9.75 5.82
N GLN A 4 -0.46 -9.35 7.08
CA GLN A 4 -0.57 -7.95 7.49
C GLN A 4 0.50 -7.07 6.83
N THR A 5 1.75 -7.54 6.80
CA THR A 5 2.88 -6.83 6.19
C THR A 5 2.60 -6.44 4.74
N LEU A 6 2.02 -7.34 3.94
CA LEU A 6 1.73 -7.05 2.54
C LEU A 6 0.67 -5.95 2.41
N ILE A 7 -0.38 -6.01 3.24
CA ILE A 7 -1.45 -4.99 3.28
C ILE A 7 -0.85 -3.62 3.64
N ASP A 8 0.04 -3.56 4.63
CA ASP A 8 0.68 -2.33 5.04
C ASP A 8 1.50 -1.69 3.91
N LEU A 9 2.28 -2.49 3.17
CA LEU A 9 3.05 -2.02 2.00
C LEU A 9 2.16 -1.50 0.87
N ILE A 10 1.08 -2.22 0.56
CA ILE A 10 0.11 -1.85 -0.49
C ILE A 10 -0.56 -0.52 -0.13
N ASN A 11 -1.04 -0.41 1.12
CA ASN A 11 -1.74 0.78 1.58
C ASN A 11 -0.84 2.00 1.54
N LEU A 12 0.41 1.85 2.02
CA LEU A 12 1.41 2.91 1.99
C LEU A 12 1.75 3.30 0.53
N ARG A 13 1.99 2.33 -0.36
CA ARG A 13 2.39 2.63 -1.73
C ARG A 13 1.29 3.30 -2.54
N ALA A 14 0.06 2.80 -2.47
CA ALA A 14 -1.08 3.44 -3.14
C ALA A 14 -1.28 4.88 -2.65
N SER A 15 -1.15 5.10 -1.33
CA SER A 15 -1.28 6.42 -0.72
C SER A 15 -0.21 7.40 -1.18
N GLN A 16 1.04 6.93 -1.36
CA GLN A 16 2.13 7.73 -1.91
C GLN A 16 1.83 8.17 -3.36
N ILE A 17 1.35 7.25 -4.20
CA ILE A 17 1.01 7.55 -5.60
C ILE A 17 -0.15 8.56 -5.69
N ASN A 18 -1.17 8.38 -4.85
CA ASN A 18 -2.34 9.25 -4.81
C ASN A 18 -2.08 10.60 -4.10
N GLY A 19 -0.90 10.82 -3.52
CA GLY A 19 -0.59 12.04 -2.77
C GLY A 19 -1.44 12.24 -1.50
N CYS A 20 -1.96 11.17 -0.90
CA CYS A 20 -2.74 11.26 0.34
C CYS A 20 -1.81 11.34 1.56
N ALA A 21 -1.39 12.53 1.96
CA ALA A 21 -0.51 12.72 3.13
C ALA A 21 -1.09 12.13 4.43
N PHE A 22 -2.41 12.27 4.64
CA PHE A 22 -3.10 11.68 5.79
C PHE A 22 -2.94 10.15 5.84
N CYS A 23 -3.12 9.51 4.69
CA CYS A 23 -3.06 8.06 4.56
C CYS A 23 -1.60 7.56 4.65
N VAL A 24 -0.64 8.29 4.08
CA VAL A 24 0.79 7.99 4.21
C VAL A 24 1.22 8.02 5.68
N ASP A 25 0.82 9.05 6.42
CA ASP A 25 1.08 9.19 7.86
C ASP A 25 0.49 8.01 8.66
N MET A 26 -0.80 7.72 8.44
CA MET A 26 -1.49 6.61 9.09
C MET A 26 -0.84 5.26 8.81
N HIS A 27 -0.68 4.90 7.54
CA HIS A 27 -0.20 3.57 7.16
C HIS A 27 1.29 3.36 7.45
N SER A 28 2.09 4.44 7.52
CA SER A 28 3.48 4.34 8.03
C SER A 28 3.50 3.97 9.52
N LYS A 29 2.61 4.55 10.32
CA LYS A 29 2.48 4.26 11.75
C LYS A 29 1.93 2.86 11.99
N GLU A 30 0.90 2.46 11.26
CA GLU A 30 0.34 1.10 11.32
C GLU A 30 1.41 0.06 10.98
N ALA A 31 2.13 0.23 9.86
CA ALA A 31 3.19 -0.69 9.46
C ALA A 31 4.27 -0.84 10.54
N LYS A 32 4.69 0.28 11.15
CA LYS A 32 5.66 0.26 12.26
C LYS A 32 5.11 -0.48 13.48
N ILE A 33 3.84 -0.25 13.84
CA ILE A 33 3.16 -0.94 14.95
C ILE A 33 3.06 -2.46 14.67
N HIS A 34 2.85 -2.84 13.42
CA HIS A 34 2.81 -4.24 12.99
C HIS A 34 4.20 -4.88 12.84
N GLY A 35 5.28 -4.13 13.10
CA GLY A 35 6.65 -4.65 13.11
C GLY A 35 7.39 -4.60 11.77
N GLU A 36 6.90 -3.85 10.79
CA GLU A 36 7.67 -3.58 9.56
C GLU A 36 8.93 -2.75 9.87
N ARG A 37 10.00 -3.02 9.11
CA ARG A 37 11.29 -2.37 9.25
C ARG A 37 11.27 -0.99 8.63
N GLU A 38 11.77 0.01 9.34
CA GLU A 38 11.76 1.41 8.89
C GLU A 38 12.43 1.60 7.52
N LEU A 39 13.56 0.92 7.26
CA LEU A 39 14.24 1.04 5.97
C LEU A 39 13.35 0.59 4.79
N ARG A 40 12.49 -0.41 4.99
CA ARG A 40 11.53 -0.84 3.97
C ARG A 40 10.41 0.18 3.76
N LEU A 41 9.95 0.85 4.82
CA LEU A 41 8.98 1.94 4.70
C LEU A 41 9.54 3.11 3.87
N TYR A 42 10.82 3.41 4.00
CA TYR A 42 11.49 4.42 3.17
C TYR A 42 11.66 3.95 1.72
N HIS A 43 12.00 2.68 1.53
CA HIS A 43 12.27 2.13 0.20
C HIS A 43 11.01 1.79 -0.59
N VAL A 44 9.84 1.66 0.02
CA VAL A 44 8.62 1.24 -0.69
C VAL A 44 8.27 2.18 -1.84
N ALA A 45 8.60 3.48 -1.73
CA ALA A 45 8.37 4.45 -2.80
C ALA A 45 9.22 4.19 -4.05
N VAL A 46 10.34 3.48 -3.88
CA VAL A 46 11.37 3.19 -4.87
C VAL A 46 11.68 1.69 -4.92
N TRP A 47 10.67 0.86 -4.63
CA TRP A 47 10.84 -0.58 -4.36
C TRP A 47 11.51 -1.35 -5.49
N ARG A 48 11.37 -0.91 -6.76
CA ARG A 48 11.98 -1.59 -7.92
C ARG A 48 13.50 -1.66 -7.83
N GLU A 49 14.13 -0.62 -7.32
CA GLU A 49 15.58 -0.50 -7.11
C GLU A 49 16.04 -1.12 -5.77
N SER A 50 15.10 -1.52 -4.91
CA SER A 50 15.45 -2.07 -3.61
C SER A 50 15.51 -3.60 -3.63
N PRO A 51 16.59 -4.21 -3.10
CA PRO A 51 16.68 -5.65 -2.92
C PRO A 51 15.91 -6.15 -1.69
N LEU A 52 15.23 -5.27 -0.95
CA LEU A 52 14.61 -5.61 0.33
C LEU A 52 13.26 -6.30 0.19
N PHE A 53 12.69 -6.37 -1.01
CA PHE A 53 11.36 -6.92 -1.27
C PHE A 53 11.45 -8.23 -2.06
N ASP A 54 10.73 -9.25 -1.61
CA ASP A 54 10.71 -10.54 -2.28
C ASP A 54 9.84 -10.55 -3.55
N ALA A 55 9.81 -11.67 -4.27
CA ALA A 55 9.05 -11.78 -5.52
C ALA A 55 7.54 -11.56 -5.34
N ARG A 56 6.97 -12.01 -4.22
CA ARG A 56 5.53 -11.88 -3.94
C ARG A 56 5.17 -10.44 -3.58
N GLU A 57 6.02 -9.79 -2.79
CA GLU A 57 5.88 -8.37 -2.43
C GLU A 57 6.02 -7.46 -3.66
N ARG A 58 7.02 -7.73 -4.51
CA ARG A 58 7.22 -7.00 -5.77
C ARG A 58 6.02 -7.14 -6.70
N ALA A 59 5.47 -8.34 -6.84
CA ALA A 59 4.24 -8.57 -7.61
C ALA A 59 3.05 -7.78 -7.04
N ALA A 60 2.86 -7.79 -5.71
CA ALA A 60 1.78 -7.03 -5.08
C ALA A 60 1.95 -5.51 -5.26
N LEU A 61 3.18 -5.00 -5.17
CA LEU A 61 3.48 -3.59 -5.40
C LEU A 61 3.22 -3.21 -6.86
N GLU A 62 3.66 -4.01 -7.83
CA GLU A 62 3.37 -3.80 -9.25
C GLU A 62 1.86 -3.77 -9.54
N TRP A 63 1.10 -4.72 -8.98
CA TRP A 63 -0.36 -4.75 -9.08
C TRP A 63 -1.01 -3.51 -8.45
N THR A 64 -0.49 -3.08 -7.30
CA THR A 64 -0.96 -1.89 -6.59
C THR A 64 -0.80 -0.64 -7.44
N GLU A 65 0.35 -0.45 -8.08
CA GLU A 65 0.58 0.71 -8.94
C GLU A 65 -0.34 0.67 -10.18
N ALA A 66 -0.45 -0.50 -10.82
CA ALA A 66 -1.28 -0.69 -12.00
C ALA A 66 -2.76 -0.37 -11.74
N LEU A 67 -3.32 -0.86 -10.64
CA LEU A 67 -4.72 -0.60 -10.27
C LEU A 67 -4.94 0.79 -9.64
N THR A 68 -3.91 1.41 -9.07
CA THR A 68 -4.01 2.77 -8.53
C THR A 68 -4.07 3.81 -9.65
N GLN A 69 -3.22 3.67 -10.67
CA GLN A 69 -3.18 4.61 -11.80
C GLN A 69 -4.23 4.29 -12.88
N LEU A 70 -4.56 3.01 -13.05
CA LEU A 70 -5.52 2.47 -14.01
C LEU A 70 -5.40 3.12 -15.40
N SER A 71 -4.41 2.65 -16.18
CA SER A 71 -4.17 3.09 -17.55
C SER A 71 -5.44 2.97 -18.43
N PRO A 72 -5.64 3.84 -19.43
CA PRO A 72 -6.73 3.72 -20.41
C PRO A 72 -6.75 2.38 -21.17
N HIS A 73 -5.61 1.68 -21.22
CA HIS A 73 -5.47 0.36 -21.85
C HIS A 73 -5.66 -0.80 -20.88
N GLY A 74 -6.02 -0.52 -19.63
CA GLY A 74 -6.12 -1.53 -18.57
C GLY A 74 -4.77 -1.98 -18.02
N VAL A 75 -4.76 -3.15 -17.40
CA VAL A 75 -3.54 -3.77 -16.85
C VAL A 75 -2.81 -4.54 -17.96
N PRO A 76 -1.50 -4.32 -18.19
CA PRO A 76 -0.74 -5.10 -19.17
C PRO A 76 -0.66 -6.59 -18.81
N ASP A 77 -0.70 -7.47 -19.82
CA ASP A 77 -0.61 -8.93 -19.65
C ASP A 77 0.62 -9.35 -18.84
N ALA A 78 1.78 -8.75 -19.09
CA ALA A 78 3.01 -9.04 -18.35
C ALA A 78 2.88 -8.76 -16.85
N VAL A 79 2.12 -7.74 -16.45
CA VAL A 79 1.84 -7.45 -15.03
C VAL A 79 0.86 -8.47 -14.46
N TYR A 80 -0.20 -8.80 -15.21
CA TYR A 80 -1.16 -9.83 -14.81
C TYR A 80 -0.48 -11.18 -14.59
N ASP A 81 0.34 -11.63 -15.54
CA ASP A 81 1.05 -12.91 -15.48
C ASP A 81 2.05 -12.97 -14.32
N ALA A 82 2.80 -11.89 -14.11
CA ALA A 82 3.75 -11.80 -12.99
C ALA A 82 3.05 -11.92 -11.62
N VAL A 83 1.86 -11.31 -11.49
CA VAL A 83 1.05 -11.39 -10.27
C VAL A 83 0.44 -12.77 -10.11
N ARG A 84 -0.09 -13.36 -11.19
CA ARG A 84 -0.71 -14.68 -11.15
C ARG A 84 0.27 -15.81 -10.84
N ALA A 85 1.56 -15.61 -11.15
CA ALA A 85 2.64 -16.50 -10.74
C ALA A 85 2.89 -16.50 -9.21
N GLN A 86 2.48 -15.43 -8.50
CA GLN A 86 2.69 -15.29 -7.05
C GLN A 86 1.40 -15.48 -6.24
N PHE A 87 0.23 -15.22 -6.83
CA PHE A 87 -1.07 -15.24 -6.14
C PHE A 87 -2.07 -16.16 -6.85
N ASP A 88 -2.77 -16.99 -6.07
CA ASP A 88 -3.95 -17.73 -6.56
C ASP A 88 -5.14 -16.78 -6.75
N ASP A 89 -6.22 -17.27 -7.36
CA ASP A 89 -7.39 -16.42 -7.69
C ASP A 89 -7.99 -15.76 -6.45
N LYS A 90 -8.00 -16.46 -5.31
CA LYS A 90 -8.56 -15.96 -4.06
C LYS A 90 -7.70 -14.85 -3.47
N ASP A 91 -6.40 -15.06 -3.39
CA ASP A 91 -5.47 -14.08 -2.86
C ASP A 91 -5.33 -12.88 -3.82
N MET A 92 -5.39 -13.08 -5.15
CA MET A 92 -5.38 -11.98 -6.12
C MET A 92 -6.66 -11.13 -6.04
N ALA A 93 -7.82 -11.76 -5.82
CA ALA A 93 -9.06 -11.02 -5.57
C ALA A 93 -8.98 -10.22 -4.26
N ALA A 94 -8.45 -10.81 -3.18
CA ALA A 94 -8.23 -10.11 -1.93
C ALA A 94 -7.26 -8.93 -2.08
N LEU A 95 -6.16 -9.13 -2.83
CA LEU A 95 -5.18 -8.10 -3.15
C LEU A 95 -5.84 -6.93 -3.89
N SER A 96 -6.62 -7.23 -4.92
CA SER A 96 -7.34 -6.23 -5.71
C SER A 96 -8.35 -5.45 -4.85
N PHE A 97 -9.06 -6.13 -3.96
CA PHE A 97 -9.99 -5.49 -3.03
C PHE A 97 -9.27 -4.55 -2.05
N ALA A 98 -8.11 -4.96 -1.52
CA ALA A 98 -7.29 -4.10 -0.67
C ALA A 98 -6.83 -2.83 -1.41
N VAL A 99 -6.34 -2.97 -2.65
CA VAL A 99 -5.93 -1.84 -3.49
C VAL A 99 -7.11 -0.89 -3.78
N MET A 100 -8.28 -1.44 -4.11
CA MET A 100 -9.51 -0.66 -4.32
C MET A 100 -9.91 0.11 -3.04
N ALA A 101 -9.88 -0.57 -1.88
CA ALA A 101 -10.26 0.02 -0.60
C ALA A 101 -9.36 1.21 -0.24
N ILE A 102 -8.03 1.06 -0.33
CA ILE A 102 -7.13 2.17 -0.05
C ILE A 102 -7.29 3.32 -1.06
N ASN A 103 -7.53 3.00 -2.34
CA ASN A 103 -7.82 4.01 -3.35
C ASN A 103 -9.08 4.83 -3.03
N GLY A 104 -10.11 4.19 -2.47
CA GLY A 104 -11.30 4.87 -1.94
C GLY A 104 -10.98 5.78 -0.77
N TRP A 105 -10.23 5.28 0.22
CA TRP A 105 -9.80 6.06 1.39
C TRP A 105 -8.93 7.27 1.01
N ASN A 106 -8.01 7.10 0.07
CA ASN A 106 -7.18 8.19 -0.43
C ASN A 106 -8.04 9.30 -1.04
N ARG A 107 -9.00 8.95 -1.90
CA ARG A 107 -9.91 9.91 -2.55
C ARG A 107 -10.75 10.69 -1.53
N LEU A 108 -11.29 9.99 -0.53
CA LEU A 108 -12.03 10.63 0.56
C LEU A 108 -11.13 11.57 1.36
N SER A 109 -9.98 11.08 1.82
CA SER A 109 -9.09 11.84 2.70
C SER A 109 -8.53 13.09 2.02
N VAL A 110 -8.15 12.98 0.74
CA VAL A 110 -7.71 14.13 -0.07
C VAL A 110 -8.88 15.09 -0.32
N GLY A 111 -10.03 14.59 -0.79
CA GLY A 111 -11.19 15.42 -1.12
C GLY A 111 -11.72 16.21 0.07
N PHE A 112 -11.69 15.62 1.27
CA PHE A 112 -12.12 16.25 2.51
C PHE A 112 -10.98 16.89 3.32
N ARG A 113 -9.77 16.99 2.75
CA ARG A 113 -8.60 17.66 3.35
C ARG A 113 -8.29 17.16 4.76
N ALA A 114 -8.33 15.85 4.96
CA ALA A 114 -7.96 15.23 6.22
C ALA A 114 -6.53 15.63 6.62
N VAL A 115 -6.34 16.04 7.88
CA VAL A 115 -5.06 16.54 8.39
C VAL A 115 -4.22 15.36 8.90
N PRO A 116 -3.01 15.10 8.39
CA PRO A 116 -2.12 14.04 8.89
C PRO A 116 -1.96 14.09 10.42
N GLY A 117 -1.90 12.93 11.08
CA GLY A 117 -1.81 12.84 12.55
C GLY A 117 -3.09 13.17 13.32
N SER A 118 -4.10 13.80 12.71
CA SER A 118 -5.31 14.27 13.43
C SER A 118 -6.15 13.16 14.06
N ARG A 119 -5.90 11.90 13.71
CA ARG A 119 -6.61 10.72 14.23
C ARG A 119 -5.72 9.76 15.01
N ASP A 120 -4.46 10.12 15.27
CA ASP A 120 -3.49 9.21 15.89
C ASP A 120 -3.97 8.66 17.25
N ALA A 121 -4.47 9.53 18.12
CA ALA A 121 -4.96 9.12 19.43
C ALA A 121 -6.17 8.19 19.32
N VAL A 122 -7.09 8.48 18.39
CA VAL A 122 -8.32 7.70 18.18
C VAL A 122 -8.01 6.30 17.65
N TYR A 123 -7.02 6.18 16.77
CA TYR A 123 -6.61 4.90 16.19
C TYR A 123 -5.44 4.22 16.92
N GLY A 124 -4.96 4.81 18.03
CA GLY A 124 -3.84 4.26 18.79
C GLY A 124 -2.49 4.30 18.06
N LEU A 125 -2.35 5.16 17.05
CA LEU A 125 -1.15 5.28 16.22
C LEU A 125 0.02 5.97 16.92
N THR A 126 -0.23 6.62 18.07
CA THR A 126 0.83 7.19 18.93
C THR A 126 1.82 6.12 19.40
N LYS A 127 1.42 4.85 19.45
CA LYS A 127 2.29 3.71 19.76
C LYS A 127 3.44 3.52 18.77
N ALA A 128 3.32 4.07 17.56
CA ALA A 128 4.40 4.03 16.57
C ALA A 128 5.63 4.85 16.98
N GLY A 129 5.48 5.83 17.89
CA GLY A 129 6.58 6.71 18.29
C GLY A 129 7.13 7.54 17.11
N LEU A 130 6.24 7.97 16.21
CA LEU A 130 6.54 8.80 15.04
C LEU A 130 5.81 10.16 15.08
N SER A 131 5.29 10.53 16.26
CA SER A 131 4.55 11.77 16.52
C SER A 131 5.45 12.97 16.71
#